data_AF-A0A1R1DCU0-F1
#
_entry.id   AF-A0A1R1DCU0-F1
#
_cell.length_a   1.000
_cell.length_b   1.000
_cell.length_c   1.000
_cell.angle_alpha   90.00
_cell.angle_beta   90.00
_cell.angle_gamma   90.00
#
_symmetry.space_group_name_H-M   'P 1'
#
loop_
_entity.id
_entity.type
_entity.pdbx_description
1 polymer ?
#
loop_
_entity_poly.entity_id
_entity_poly.type
_entity_poly.pdbx_seq_one_letter_code
_entity_poly.pdbx_strand_id
1 'polypeptide(L)'
;MEQEQMNLIMGIGPELQFSADIKKTIRVGTVKQIKEVNELHNDGLIKIKYSLAIGTPEEKEVATAKWVEILNIICIEGFDKEEFEDSIPELMESAVERFLLGQQGAG
;
A
#
# COMPACT_ATOMS: atom_id res chain seq x y z
N MET A 1 -12.38 -11.89 18.75
CA MET A 1 -12.96 -10.84 19.63
C MET A 1 -11.91 -10.07 20.41
N GLU A 2 -11.26 -10.61 21.46
CA GLU A 2 -10.25 -9.83 22.23
C GLU A 2 -8.99 -9.48 21.42
N GLN A 3 -8.49 -10.42 20.62
CA GLN A 3 -7.28 -10.23 19.80
C GLN A 3 -7.49 -9.23 18.66
N GLU A 4 -8.68 -9.21 18.05
CA GLU A 4 -9.06 -8.25 17.01
C GLU A 4 -9.20 -6.83 17.56
N GLN A 5 -9.81 -6.68 18.75
CA GLN A 5 -9.87 -5.37 19.42
C GLN A 5 -8.47 -4.88 19.79
N MET A 6 -7.60 -5.75 20.29
CA MET A 6 -6.23 -5.40 20.63
C MET A 6 -5.43 -4.98 19.39
N ASN A 7 -5.60 -5.67 18.26
CA ASN A 7 -4.96 -5.30 16.99
C ASN A 7 -5.43 -3.94 16.48
N LEU A 8 -6.74 -3.65 16.54
CA LEU A 8 -7.29 -2.34 16.16
C LEU A 8 -6.73 -1.20 17.02
N ILE A 9 -6.61 -1.41 18.35
CA ILE A 9 -6.04 -0.43 19.27
C ILE A 9 -4.55 -0.20 18.99
N MET A 10 -3.80 -1.24 18.64
CA MET A 10 -2.38 -1.15 18.28
C MET A 10 -2.14 -0.64 16.85
N GLY A 11 -3.21 -0.32 16.12
CA GLY A 11 -3.10 0.15 14.74
C GLY A 11 -2.65 -0.94 13.76
N ILE A 12 -2.94 -2.20 14.06
CA ILE A 12 -2.58 -3.37 13.24
C ILE A 12 -3.82 -3.81 12.46
N GLY A 13 -3.70 -3.78 11.14
CA GLY A 13 -4.71 -4.21 10.18
C GLY A 13 -4.49 -5.64 9.70
N PRO A 14 -5.13 -6.03 8.59
CA PRO A 14 -5.02 -7.38 8.05
C PRO A 14 -3.64 -7.63 7.44
N GLU A 15 -3.21 -8.88 7.51
CA GLU A 15 -2.05 -9.38 6.77
C GLU A 15 -2.46 -9.67 5.32
N LEU A 16 -1.69 -9.15 4.37
CA LEU A 16 -1.88 -9.38 2.94
C LEU A 16 -0.68 -10.11 2.34
N GLN A 17 -0.98 -10.95 1.36
CA GLN A 17 0.02 -11.63 0.56
C GLN A 17 0.15 -10.90 -0.78
N PHE A 18 1.35 -10.41 -1.09
CA PHE A 18 1.67 -9.63 -2.29
C PHE A 18 2.31 -10.49 -3.39
N SER A 19 2.93 -11.61 -3.02
CA SER A 19 3.43 -12.66 -3.92
C SER A 19 3.49 -14.01 -3.20
N ALA A 20 4.05 -15.05 -3.83
CA ALA A 20 4.23 -16.35 -3.17
C ALA A 20 5.07 -16.24 -1.88
N ASP A 21 6.07 -15.36 -1.88
CA ASP A 21 7.06 -15.24 -0.81
C ASP A 21 6.93 -13.94 -0.01
N ILE A 22 6.18 -12.95 -0.52
CA ILE A 22 6.03 -11.64 0.12
C ILE A 22 4.69 -11.54 0.82
N LYS A 23 4.74 -11.46 2.16
CA LYS A 23 3.58 -11.29 3.02
C LYS A 23 3.85 -10.17 4.03
N LYS A 24 2.92 -9.23 4.15
CA LYS A 24 3.09 -8.03 4.99
C LYS A 24 1.81 -7.68 5.71
N THR A 25 1.94 -7.06 6.86
CA THR A 25 0.82 -6.60 7.68
C THR A 25 0.50 -5.15 7.35
N ILE A 26 -0.73 -4.86 6.94
CA ILE A 26 -1.16 -3.46 6.75
C ILE A 26 -1.40 -2.85 8.14
N ARG A 27 -0.97 -1.60 8.34
CA ARG A 27 -1.35 -0.80 9.51
C ARG A 27 -2.73 -0.16 9.34
N VAL A 28 -3.45 0.03 10.44
CA VAL A 28 -4.65 0.87 10.44
C VAL A 28 -4.22 2.33 10.36
N GLY A 29 -4.56 3.00 9.25
CA GLY A 29 -4.13 4.37 8.98
C GLY A 29 -4.73 5.38 9.96
N THR A 30 -3.90 6.26 10.49
CA THR A 30 -4.36 7.51 11.11
C THR A 30 -4.91 8.46 10.05
N VAL A 31 -5.75 9.42 10.45
CA VAL A 31 -6.29 10.46 9.53
C VAL A 31 -5.17 11.18 8.76
N LYS A 32 -4.01 11.42 9.41
CA LYS A 32 -2.85 12.04 8.76
C LYS A 32 -2.26 11.14 7.67
N GLN A 33 -2.01 9.87 7.98
CA GLN A 33 -1.46 8.91 7.01
C GLN A 33 -2.42 8.65 5.86
N ILE A 34 -3.73 8.60 6.12
CA ILE A 34 -4.73 8.45 5.06
C ILE A 34 -4.66 9.65 4.10
N LYS A 35 -4.58 10.88 4.63
CA LYS A 35 -4.43 12.08 3.78
C LYS A 35 -3.14 12.03 2.95
N GLU A 36 -2.03 11.70 3.58
CA GLU A 36 -0.72 11.60 2.94
C GLU A 36 -0.71 10.55 1.81
N VAL A 37 -1.21 9.33 2.08
CA VAL A 37 -1.35 8.30 1.06
C VAL A 37 -2.33 8.71 -0.04
N ASN A 38 -3.43 9.39 0.30
CA ASN A 38 -4.39 9.86 -0.68
C ASN A 38 -3.83 10.98 -1.57
N GLU A 39 -2.99 11.87 -1.04
CA GLU A 39 -2.28 12.90 -1.80
C GLU A 39 -1.27 12.25 -2.75
N LEU A 40 -0.43 11.34 -2.24
CA LEU A 40 0.52 10.60 -3.07
C LEU A 40 -0.20 9.79 -4.16
N HIS A 41 -1.26 9.08 -3.82
CA HIS A 41 -2.02 8.24 -4.75
C HIS A 41 -2.79 9.06 -5.82
N ASN A 42 -3.26 10.26 -5.49
CA ASN A 42 -3.97 11.14 -6.44
C ASN A 42 -3.05 12.09 -7.23
N ASP A 43 -1.77 12.20 -6.89
CA ASP A 43 -0.76 13.02 -7.60
C ASP A 43 -0.36 12.43 -8.96
N GLY A 44 -1.34 12.12 -9.80
CA GLY A 44 -1.14 11.58 -11.15
C GLY A 44 -0.50 10.20 -11.17
N LEU A 45 -0.61 9.44 -10.07
CA LEU A 45 -0.07 8.10 -9.96
C LEU A 45 -0.84 7.19 -10.91
N ILE A 46 -0.25 6.96 -12.08
CA ILE A 46 -0.75 6.00 -13.06
C ILE A 46 -0.77 4.63 -12.37
N LYS A 47 -1.86 3.88 -12.52
CA LYS A 47 -1.99 2.50 -12.02
C LYS A 47 -0.69 1.73 -12.28
N ILE A 48 -0.19 0.96 -11.31
CA ILE A 48 1.10 0.25 -11.39
C ILE A 48 1.22 -0.47 -12.73
N LYS A 49 0.14 -1.16 -13.15
CA LYS A 49 0.05 -1.83 -14.44
C LYS A 49 0.34 -0.95 -15.65
N TYR A 50 -0.20 0.25 -15.67
CA TYR A 50 -0.02 1.19 -16.78
C TYR A 50 1.39 1.81 -16.76
N SER A 51 1.89 2.15 -15.57
CA SER A 51 3.24 2.69 -15.38
C SER A 51 4.32 1.72 -15.86
N LEU A 52 4.18 0.44 -15.49
CA LEU A 52 5.11 -0.62 -15.88
C LEU A 52 5.02 -1.00 -17.37
N ALA A 53 3.85 -0.85 -18.01
CA ALA A 53 3.62 -1.32 -19.38
C ALA A 53 4.03 -0.31 -20.47
N ILE A 54 3.92 1.00 -20.23
CA ILE A 54 3.96 2.01 -21.30
C ILE A 54 4.98 3.14 -21.06
N GLY A 55 5.51 3.26 -19.84
CA GLY A 55 6.45 4.33 -19.47
C GLY A 55 7.88 4.11 -19.97
N THR A 56 8.61 5.21 -20.13
CA THR A 56 10.08 5.22 -20.26
C THR A 56 10.73 4.68 -18.98
N PRO A 57 11.99 4.20 -19.02
CA PRO A 57 12.69 3.72 -17.82
C PRO A 57 12.71 4.73 -16.66
N GLU A 58 12.87 6.03 -16.96
CA GLU A 58 12.86 7.10 -15.96
C GLU A 58 11.48 7.26 -15.31
N GLU A 59 10.40 7.24 -16.10
CA GLU A 59 9.03 7.29 -15.58
C GLU A 59 8.69 6.07 -14.73
N LYS A 60 9.19 4.89 -15.10
CA LYS A 60 9.04 3.67 -14.30
C LYS A 60 9.75 3.80 -12.96
N GLU A 61 10.97 4.30 -12.93
CA GLU A 61 11.73 4.46 -11.69
C GLU A 61 11.08 5.46 -10.73
N VAL A 62 10.58 6.59 -11.25
CA VAL A 62 9.82 7.56 -10.46
C VAL A 62 8.52 6.95 -9.93
N ALA A 63 7.78 6.22 -10.77
CA ALA A 63 6.54 5.57 -10.35
C ALA A 63 6.79 4.50 -9.27
N THR A 64 7.82 3.67 -9.46
CA THR A 64 8.23 2.65 -8.47
C THR A 64 8.61 3.30 -7.15
N ALA A 65 9.41 4.36 -7.15
CA ALA A 65 9.81 5.05 -5.92
C ALA A 65 8.60 5.58 -5.14
N LYS A 66 7.63 6.21 -5.82
CA LYS A 66 6.39 6.70 -5.20
C LYS A 66 5.55 5.55 -4.62
N TRP A 67 5.44 4.43 -5.35
CA TRP A 67 4.69 3.27 -4.85
C TRP A 67 5.35 2.62 -3.63
N VAL A 68 6.68 2.48 -3.66
CA VAL A 68 7.46 1.99 -2.52
C VAL A 68 7.25 2.89 -1.31
N GLU A 69 7.23 4.22 -1.49
CA GLU A 69 6.92 5.17 -0.42
C GLU A 69 5.51 4.95 0.17
N ILE A 70 4.49 4.81 -0.69
CA ILE A 70 3.12 4.50 -0.25
C ILE A 70 3.07 3.19 0.53
N LEU A 71 3.69 2.12 0.01
CA LEU A 71 3.71 0.81 0.64
C LEU A 71 4.46 0.83 1.98
N ASN A 72 5.50 1.65 2.12
CA ASN A 72 6.17 1.88 3.40
C ASN A 72 5.29 2.64 4.42
N ILE A 73 4.40 3.50 3.94
CA ILE A 73 3.42 4.17 4.80
C ILE A 73 2.33 3.20 5.25
N ILE A 74 1.92 2.22 4.43
CA ILE A 74 0.79 1.33 4.77
C ILE A 74 1.19 -0.02 5.37
N CYS A 75 2.39 -0.55 5.08
CA CYS A 75 2.85 -1.84 5.61
C CYS A 75 3.69 -1.62 6.88
N ILE A 76 3.46 -2.39 7.94
CA ILE A 76 4.18 -2.25 9.22
C ILE A 76 5.67 -2.57 9.03
N GLU A 77 5.96 -3.61 8.26
CA GLU A 77 7.31 -4.12 8.00
C GLU A 77 8.07 -3.27 6.96
N GLY A 78 7.38 -2.34 6.30
CA GLY A 78 7.91 -1.64 5.14
C GLY A 78 7.92 -2.51 3.87
N PHE A 79 8.36 -1.89 2.78
CA PHE A 79 8.43 -2.45 1.44
C PHE A 79 9.68 -1.91 0.76
N ASP A 80 10.54 -2.79 0.27
CA ASP A 80 11.69 -2.36 -0.53
C ASP A 80 11.44 -2.46 -2.05
N LYS A 81 12.42 -2.05 -2.85
CA LYS A 81 12.30 -2.04 -4.32
C LYS A 81 12.31 -3.45 -4.91
N GLU A 82 13.07 -4.38 -4.34
CA GLU A 82 13.14 -5.76 -4.83
C GLU A 82 11.79 -6.45 -4.57
N GLU A 83 11.24 -6.27 -3.36
CA GLU A 83 9.91 -6.73 -3.00
C GLU A 83 8.82 -6.12 -3.91
N PHE A 84 8.96 -4.85 -4.31
CA PHE A 84 8.02 -4.20 -5.23
C PHE A 84 8.02 -4.85 -6.62
N GLU A 85 9.20 -5.12 -7.16
CA GLU A 85 9.36 -5.71 -8.48
C GLU A 85 8.87 -7.19 -8.52
N ASP A 86 9.00 -7.91 -7.40
CA ASP A 86 8.54 -9.29 -7.24
C ASP A 86 7.07 -9.42 -6.80
N SER A 87 6.38 -8.30 -6.56
CA SER A 87 4.99 -8.27 -6.10
C SER A 87 3.99 -8.14 -7.24
N ILE A 88 2.79 -8.67 -7.02
CA ILE A 88 1.69 -8.57 -7.98
C ILE A 88 1.08 -7.15 -7.90
N PRO A 89 1.13 -6.35 -8.97
CA PRO A 89 0.62 -4.97 -9.01
C PRO A 89 -0.78 -4.78 -8.44
N GLU A 90 -1.72 -5.67 -8.80
CA GLU A 90 -3.12 -5.57 -8.38
C GLU A 90 -3.30 -5.78 -6.88
N LEU A 91 -2.43 -6.59 -6.26
CA LEU A 91 -2.47 -6.81 -4.81
C LEU A 91 -1.93 -5.59 -4.07
N MET A 92 -0.91 -4.92 -4.62
CA MET A 92 -0.41 -3.64 -4.11
C MET A 92 -1.45 -2.53 -4.22
N GLU A 93 -2.11 -2.39 -5.38
CA GLU A 93 -3.22 -1.43 -5.56
C GLU A 93 -4.36 -1.72 -4.57
N SER A 94 -4.78 -2.98 -4.45
CA SER A 94 -5.85 -3.37 -3.51
C SER A 94 -5.48 -3.10 -2.05
N ALA A 95 -4.21 -3.26 -1.67
CA ALA A 95 -3.72 -2.95 -0.33
C ALA A 95 -3.90 -1.46 0.01
N VAL A 96 -3.54 -0.59 -0.93
CA VAL A 96 -3.68 0.87 -0.78
C VAL A 96 -5.16 1.27 -0.75
N GLU A 97 -5.99 0.72 -1.64
CA GLU A 97 -7.44 0.96 -1.61
C GLU A 97 -8.05 0.55 -0.26
N ARG A 98 -7.68 -0.61 0.28
CA ARG A 98 -8.15 -1.07 1.61
C ARG A 98 -7.67 -0.17 2.73
N PHE A 99 -6.45 0.35 2.66
CA PHE A 99 -5.93 1.30 3.64
C PHE A 99 -6.72 2.62 3.62
N LEU A 100 -7.06 3.12 2.42
CA LEU A 100 -7.80 4.36 2.23
C LEU A 100 -9.30 4.22 2.55
N LEU A 101 -9.92 3.12 2.15
CA LEU A 101 -11.38 2.89 2.25
C LEU A 101 -11.78 2.10 3.49
N GLY A 102 -10.85 1.44 4.18
CA GLY A 102 -11.11 0.61 5.36
C GLY A 102 -11.76 1.37 6.53
N GLN A 103 -11.71 2.71 6.55
CA GLN A 103 -12.45 3.53 7.52
C GLN A 103 -13.85 3.96 7.06
N GLN A 104 -14.20 3.88 5.77
CA GLN A 104 -15.51 4.35 5.30
C GLN A 104 -16.68 3.41 5.64
N GLY A 105 -16.40 2.21 6.17
CA GLY A 105 -17.42 1.26 6.63
C GLY A 105 -17.76 1.31 8.13
N ALA A 106 -17.16 2.23 8.89
CA ALA A 106 -17.36 2.37 10.33
C ALA A 106 -18.13 3.65 10.73
N GLY A 107 -19.01 4.14 9.85
CA GLY A 107 -19.88 5.29 10.09
C GLY A 107 -21.35 4.93 9.91
#